data_AF-A0AA88SW43-F1
#
_entry.id   AF-A0AA88SW43-F1
#
_cell.length_a   1.000
_cell.length_b   1.000
_cell.length_c   1.000
_cell.angle_alpha   90.00
_cell.angle_beta   90.00
_cell.angle_gamma   90.00
#
_symmetry.space_group_name_H-M   'P 1'
#
loop_
_entity.id
_entity.type
_entity.pdbx_description
1 polymer ?
#
loop_
_entity_poly.entity_id
_entity_poly.type
_entity_poly.pdbx_seq_one_letter_code
_entity_poly.pdbx_strand_id
1 'polypeptide(L)'
;MFTRFRCSGSGAELEGDGMTWGSWGSWSETCPNGYICGLQTRVKAPRGLRDDTALDNVFMCSGSGVQLEGNGLSWGSWGSWSLKCSRGAICGLRTRVEGPQGDGDDTALNDVQFFCCN
;
A
#
# COMPACT_ATOMS: atom_id res chain seq x y z
N MET A 1 5.04 2.28 -10.58
CA MET A 1 4.43 2.15 -9.24
C MET A 1 5.38 1.45 -8.29
N PHE A 2 5.50 1.98 -7.08
CA PHE A 2 6.41 1.53 -6.04
C PHE A 2 5.74 1.76 -4.67
N THR A 3 6.21 1.09 -3.63
CA THR A 3 5.70 1.28 -2.27
C THR A 3 6.86 1.52 -1.32
N ARG A 4 6.74 2.54 -0.48
CA ARG A 4 7.74 2.89 0.52
C ARG A 4 7.06 3.09 1.86
N PHE A 5 7.55 2.39 2.87
CA PHE A 5 7.07 2.48 4.25
C PHE A 5 8.17 3.06 5.13
N ARG A 6 7.78 3.67 6.25
CA ARG A 6 8.72 4.16 7.27
C ARG A 6 8.50 3.40 8.58
N CYS A 7 9.56 2.80 9.09
CA CYS A 7 9.56 2.09 10.36
C CYS A 7 9.51 3.06 11.55
N SER A 8 8.79 2.69 12.60
CA SER A 8 8.86 3.37 13.89
C SER A 8 10.22 3.14 14.56
N GLY A 9 10.61 4.06 15.45
CA GLY A 9 11.86 3.98 16.22
C GLY A 9 13.10 4.38 15.41
N SER A 10 13.57 3.52 14.50
CA SER A 10 14.77 3.79 13.69
C SER A 10 14.57 4.87 12.62
N GLY A 11 13.32 5.11 12.22
CA GLY A 11 12.99 5.96 11.08
C GLY A 11 13.43 5.38 9.73
N ALA A 12 13.89 4.12 9.70
CA ALA A 12 14.33 3.42 8.50
C ALA A 12 13.20 3.32 7.47
N GLU A 13 13.56 3.29 6.20
CA GLU A 13 12.62 3.32 5.09
C GLU A 13 12.74 2.01 4.31
N LEU A 14 11.60 1.35 4.11
CA LEU A 14 11.48 0.10 3.38
C LEU A 14 10.87 0.42 2.02
N GLU A 15 11.68 0.43 0.98
CA GLU A 15 11.27 0.59 -0.41
C GLU A 15 11.19 -0.79 -1.07
N GLY A 16 10.06 -1.10 -1.71
CA GLY A 16 9.90 -2.34 -2.47
C GLY A 16 10.42 -2.21 -3.90
N ASP A 17 10.78 -3.35 -4.48
CA ASP A 17 11.43 -3.58 -5.80
C ASP A 17 10.57 -3.16 -7.03
N GLY A 18 9.82 -2.06 -6.94
CA GLY A 18 8.95 -1.54 -7.98
C GLY A 18 9.70 -0.89 -9.14
N MET A 19 8.92 -0.35 -10.09
CA MET A 19 9.46 0.34 -11.27
C MET A 19 10.28 1.58 -10.90
N THR A 20 11.23 1.98 -11.74
CA THR A 20 12.03 3.20 -11.51
C THR A 20 11.38 4.49 -12.05
N TRP A 21 10.12 4.45 -12.49
CA TRP A 21 9.43 5.59 -13.12
C TRP A 21 8.36 6.21 -12.20
N GLY A 22 8.28 7.53 -12.24
CA GLY A 22 7.44 8.36 -11.37
C GLY A 22 8.28 9.20 -10.40
N SER A 23 7.60 9.80 -9.41
CA SER A 23 8.22 10.52 -8.30
C SER A 23 7.47 10.23 -7.00
N TRP A 24 8.17 10.23 -5.87
CA TRP A 24 7.54 10.12 -4.56
C TRP A 24 6.69 11.36 -4.26
N GLY A 25 5.44 11.15 -3.85
CA GLY A 25 4.64 12.18 -3.20
C GLY A 25 5.13 12.47 -1.78
N SER A 26 4.53 13.46 -1.12
CA SER A 26 4.74 13.68 0.31
C SER A 26 4.37 12.43 1.12
N TRP A 27 5.07 12.21 2.23
CA TRP A 27 4.65 11.20 3.22
C TRP A 27 3.22 11.47 3.71
N SER A 28 2.48 10.40 4.00
CA SER A 28 1.25 10.51 4.79
C SER A 28 1.57 10.99 6.21
N GLU A 29 0.56 11.40 6.96
CA GLU A 29 0.70 11.56 8.40
C GLU A 29 1.13 10.23 9.06
N THR A 30 1.77 10.34 10.22
CA THR A 30 2.09 9.19 11.09
C THR A 30 0.94 8.94 12.07
N CYS A 31 0.63 7.68 12.37
CA CYS A 31 -0.36 7.32 13.39
C CYS A 31 0.01 7.97 14.75
N PRO A 32 -0.80 8.91 15.29
CA PRO A 32 -0.35 9.78 16.40
C PRO A 32 0.02 9.08 17.71
N ASN A 33 -0.44 7.83 17.91
CA ASN A 33 -0.16 7.02 19.10
C ASN A 33 -0.05 5.51 18.77
N GLY A 34 0.57 5.14 17.65
CA GLY A 34 0.72 3.70 17.35
C GLY A 34 1.39 3.35 16.02
N TYR A 35 1.31 2.07 15.69
CA TYR A 35 1.85 1.45 14.48
C TYR A 35 0.73 1.14 13.47
N ILE A 36 1.10 0.97 12.20
CA ILE A 36 0.18 0.44 11.19
C ILE A 36 -0.13 -1.01 11.55
N CYS A 37 -1.42 -1.35 11.71
CA CYS A 37 -1.88 -2.68 12.09
C CYS A 37 -2.88 -3.32 11.12
N GLY A 38 -3.25 -2.62 10.04
CA GLY A 38 -4.12 -3.13 8.98
C GLY A 38 -4.16 -2.17 7.80
N LEU A 39 -4.72 -2.63 6.68
CA LEU A 39 -4.90 -1.81 5.47
C LEU A 39 -6.30 -1.95 4.87
N GLN A 40 -6.66 -0.97 4.07
CA GLN A 40 -7.67 -1.08 3.01
C GLN A 40 -6.98 -0.66 1.72
N THR A 41 -7.18 -1.36 0.61
CA THR A 41 -6.66 -0.94 -0.70
C THR A 41 -7.76 -0.23 -1.50
N ARG A 42 -7.37 0.79 -2.25
CA ARG A 42 -8.21 1.40 -3.30
C ARG A 42 -7.76 0.83 -4.63
N VAL A 43 -8.69 0.29 -5.40
CA VAL A 43 -8.37 -0.41 -6.66
C VAL A 43 -9.38 -0.01 -7.74
N LYS A 44 -8.88 0.27 -8.94
CA LYS A 44 -9.70 0.49 -10.12
C LYS A 44 -10.09 -0.88 -10.72
N ALA A 45 -11.39 -1.13 -10.82
CA ALA A 45 -11.90 -2.37 -11.40
C ALA A 45 -11.58 -2.45 -12.93
N PRO A 46 -11.34 -3.65 -13.50
CA PRO A 46 -11.07 -3.80 -14.92
C PRO A 46 -12.17 -3.16 -15.80
N ARG A 47 -11.76 -2.40 -16.83
CA ARG A 47 -12.68 -1.82 -17.82
C ARG A 47 -12.34 -2.32 -19.23
N GLY A 48 -12.90 -3.47 -19.57
CA GLY A 48 -12.74 -4.08 -20.91
C GLY A 48 -11.60 -5.09 -20.96
N LEU A 49 -10.90 -5.16 -22.09
CA LEU A 49 -9.82 -6.12 -22.38
C LEU A 49 -8.42 -5.65 -21.97
N ARG A 50 -8.32 -4.56 -21.20
CA ARG A 50 -7.05 -4.05 -20.66
C ARG A 50 -7.17 -3.96 -19.15
N ASP A 51 -6.18 -4.52 -18.46
CA ASP A 51 -6.14 -4.54 -17.01
C ASP A 51 -5.77 -3.15 -16.47
N ASP A 52 -6.69 -2.62 -15.66
CA ASP A 52 -6.65 -1.29 -15.07
C ASP A 52 -6.44 -1.40 -13.54
N THR A 53 -6.06 -2.58 -13.05
CA THR A 53 -6.16 -3.00 -11.63
C THR A 53 -4.89 -2.66 -10.83
N ALA A 54 -4.58 -1.37 -10.78
CA ALA A 54 -3.54 -0.83 -9.89
C ALA A 54 -4.10 -0.55 -8.48
N LEU A 55 -3.26 -0.75 -7.47
CA LEU A 55 -3.46 -0.30 -6.09
C LEU A 55 -3.23 1.22 -6.03
N ASP A 56 -4.31 1.98 -6.21
CA ASP A 56 -4.31 3.44 -6.30
C ASP A 56 -3.97 4.12 -4.96
N ASN A 57 -4.46 3.57 -3.84
CA ASN A 57 -4.27 4.16 -2.51
C ASN A 57 -4.41 3.13 -1.36
N VAL A 58 -3.98 3.50 -0.14
CA VAL A 58 -4.12 2.70 1.09
C VAL A 58 -4.74 3.50 2.24
N PHE A 59 -5.52 2.85 3.11
CA PHE A 59 -5.84 3.40 4.44
C PHE A 59 -4.95 2.82 5.53
N MET A 60 -4.17 3.71 6.13
CA MET A 60 -3.30 3.56 7.30
C MET A 60 -4.07 3.51 8.63
N CYS A 61 -3.82 2.57 9.56
CA CYS A 61 -4.47 2.63 10.88
C CYS A 61 -3.69 1.97 12.01
N SER A 62 -3.69 2.60 13.19
CA SER A 62 -3.31 1.98 14.47
C SER A 62 -4.54 1.57 15.29
N GLY A 63 -4.32 0.84 16.38
CA GLY A 63 -5.38 0.33 17.25
C GLY A 63 -6.33 1.40 17.85
N SER A 64 -6.00 2.69 17.76
CA SER A 64 -6.84 3.82 18.20
C SER A 64 -8.05 4.12 17.30
N GLY A 65 -8.12 3.56 16.08
CA GLY A 65 -9.25 3.73 15.16
C GLY A 65 -9.02 4.66 13.97
N VAL A 66 -8.02 5.56 14.05
CA VAL A 66 -7.55 6.44 12.95
C VAL A 66 -8.67 7.22 12.25
N GLN A 67 -8.73 7.33 10.91
CA GLN A 67 -8.01 6.62 9.83
C GLN A 67 -7.10 7.57 9.03
N LEU A 68 -6.05 7.06 8.36
CA LEU A 68 -5.13 7.86 7.54
C LEU A 68 -5.19 7.44 6.07
N GLU A 69 -5.70 8.29 5.19
CA GLU A 69 -5.61 8.05 3.74
C GLU A 69 -4.17 8.30 3.26
N GLY A 70 -3.65 7.43 2.40
CA GLY A 70 -2.37 7.66 1.73
C GLY A 70 -2.47 8.78 0.68
N ASN A 71 -1.33 9.33 0.27
CA ASN A 71 -1.25 10.32 -0.82
C ASN A 71 -1.26 9.65 -2.21
N GLY A 72 -2.17 8.69 -2.41
CA GLY A 72 -2.38 7.95 -3.65
C GLY A 72 -3.34 8.64 -4.62
N LEU A 73 -3.75 7.91 -5.65
CA LEU A 73 -4.76 8.39 -6.62
C LEU A 73 -6.18 8.27 -6.05
N SER A 74 -7.06 9.18 -6.48
CA SER A 74 -8.47 9.23 -6.05
C SER A 74 -9.41 8.42 -6.96
N TRP A 75 -8.87 7.46 -7.72
CA TRP A 75 -9.59 6.61 -8.67
C TRP A 75 -9.97 5.25 -8.05
N GLY A 76 -10.84 4.51 -8.74
CA GLY A 76 -11.34 3.23 -8.24
C GLY A 76 -12.16 3.32 -6.94
N SER A 77 -12.35 2.16 -6.31
CA SER A 77 -13.16 1.99 -5.10
C SER A 77 -12.36 1.30 -4.00
N TRP A 78 -12.71 1.58 -2.75
CA TRP A 78 -12.10 0.94 -1.59
C TRP A 78 -12.61 -0.50 -1.43
N GLY A 79 -11.69 -1.46 -1.29
CA GLY A 79 -12.01 -2.85 -0.96
C GLY A 79 -12.44 -3.03 0.49
N SER A 80 -12.56 -4.26 0.97
CA SER A 80 -12.74 -4.52 2.40
C SER A 80 -11.45 -4.25 3.18
N TRP A 81 -11.58 -3.88 4.46
CA TRP A 81 -10.43 -3.83 5.37
C TRP A 81 -9.80 -5.21 5.56
N SER A 82 -8.48 -5.25 5.65
CA SER A 82 -7.75 -6.44 6.09
C SER A 82 -8.11 -6.80 7.53
N LEU A 83 -7.80 -8.04 7.92
CA LEU A 83 -7.65 -8.35 9.34
C LEU A 83 -6.58 -7.42 9.95
N LYS A 84 -6.79 -7.04 11.21
CA LYS A 84 -5.80 -6.30 11.99
C LYS A 84 -4.81 -7.25 12.64
N CYS A 85 -3.55 -6.83 12.82
CA CYS A 85 -2.61 -7.53 13.70
C CYS A 85 -3.24 -7.62 15.10
N SER A 86 -3.52 -8.84 15.55
CA SER A 86 -4.23 -9.10 16.83
C SER A 86 -3.32 -8.88 18.04
N ARG A 87 -2.00 -8.97 17.84
CA ARG A 87 -0.93 -8.58 18.75
C ARG A 87 0.24 -8.02 17.94
N GLY A 88 0.99 -7.11 18.56
CA GLY A 88 2.14 -6.45 17.97
C GLY A 88 1.84 -5.72 16.65
N ALA A 89 2.88 -5.52 15.83
CA ALA A 89 2.88 -4.59 14.71
C ALA A 89 3.28 -5.25 13.39
N ILE A 90 3.03 -4.56 12.27
CA ILE A 90 3.60 -4.96 10.98
C ILE A 90 5.12 -4.86 11.04
N CYS A 91 5.79 -5.96 10.74
CA CYS A 91 7.26 -6.10 10.76
C CYS A 91 7.84 -6.57 9.42
N GLY A 92 6.99 -6.91 8.45
CA GLY A 92 7.40 -7.33 7.11
C GLY A 92 6.27 -7.15 6.10
N LEU A 93 6.63 -7.17 4.83
CA LEU A 93 5.68 -7.06 3.71
C LEU A 93 6.14 -7.89 2.51
N ARG A 94 5.20 -8.23 1.63
CA ARG A 94 5.47 -8.64 0.25
C ARG A 94 4.46 -8.00 -0.68
N THR A 95 4.93 -7.55 -1.83
CA THR A 95 4.08 -7.01 -2.90
C THR A 95 3.74 -8.09 -3.93
N ARG A 96 2.63 -7.91 -4.65
CA ARG A 96 2.36 -8.60 -5.92
C ARG A 96 2.44 -7.54 -7.00
N VAL A 97 3.47 -7.64 -7.83
CA VAL A 97 3.70 -6.72 -8.95
C VAL A 97 3.45 -7.49 -10.24
N GLU A 98 2.72 -6.86 -11.16
CA GLU A 98 2.56 -7.33 -12.52
C GLU A 98 3.79 -6.94 -13.35
N GLY A 99 4.39 -7.90 -14.05
CA GLY A 99 5.52 -7.64 -14.95
C GLY A 99 5.06 -7.15 -16.33
N PRO A 100 5.95 -6.57 -17.15
CA PRO A 100 5.59 -6.04 -18.47
C PRO A 100 4.89 -7.08 -19.36
N GLN A 101 3.79 -6.70 -20.00
CA GLN A 101 2.99 -7.58 -20.88
C GLN A 101 3.22 -7.33 -22.38
N GLY A 102 3.83 -6.21 -22.78
CA GLY A 102 4.14 -5.89 -24.17
C GLY A 102 4.52 -4.41 -24.37
N ASP A 103 3.94 -3.80 -25.41
CA ASP A 103 4.12 -2.38 -25.74
C ASP A 103 3.10 -1.51 -24.96
N GLY A 104 3.44 -1.12 -23.73
CA GLY A 104 2.61 -0.24 -22.91
C GLY A 104 3.11 0.00 -21.48
N ASP A 105 2.39 0.83 -20.72
CA ASP A 105 2.50 0.92 -19.25
C ASP A 105 1.86 -0.33 -18.61
N ASP A 106 2.49 -1.48 -18.80
CA ASP A 106 1.91 -2.79 -18.45
C ASP A 106 2.33 -3.31 -17.07
N THR A 107 2.79 -2.43 -16.18
CA THR A 107 3.41 -2.82 -14.90
C THR A 107 2.70 -2.10 -13.76
N ALA A 108 2.08 -2.87 -12.85
CA ALA A 108 1.23 -2.35 -11.78
C ALA A 108 1.52 -3.05 -10.43
N LEU A 109 1.21 -2.37 -9.33
CA LEU A 109 1.16 -2.99 -8.01
C LEU A 109 -0.26 -3.51 -7.80
N ASN A 110 -0.45 -4.83 -7.79
CA ASN A 110 -1.77 -5.45 -7.82
C ASN A 110 -2.23 -5.90 -6.42
N ASP A 111 -1.31 -6.15 -5.49
CA ASP A 111 -1.63 -6.53 -4.10
C ASP A 111 -0.45 -6.23 -3.15
N VAL A 112 -0.73 -6.13 -1.85
CA VAL A 112 0.29 -6.08 -0.79
C VAL A 112 -0.16 -6.89 0.41
N GLN A 113 0.74 -7.72 0.94
CA GLN A 113 0.50 -8.54 2.12
C GLN A 113 1.49 -8.19 3.21
N PHE A 114 0.98 -7.88 4.40
CA PHE A 114 1.79 -7.60 5.58
C PHE A 114 1.95 -8.82 6.47
N PHE A 115 3.07 -8.87 7.18
CA PHE A 115 3.36 -9.84 8.22
C PHE A 115 3.42 -9.14 9.58
N CYS A 116 2.68 -9.67 10.56
CA CYS A 116 2.63 -9.15 11.92
C CYS A 116 3.61 -9.91 12.83
N CYS A 117 4.40 -9.17 13.62
CA CYS A 117 5.24 -9.71 14.70
C CYS A 117 4.72 -9.22 16.05
N ASN A 118 5.01 -9.97 17.12
CA ASN A 118 4.82 -9.51 18.51
C ASN A 118 5.94 -8.56 18.95
#